data_AF-J0QLQ8-F1
#
_entry.id   AF-J0QLQ8-F1
#
_cell.length_a   1.000
_cell.length_b   1.000
_cell.length_c   1.000
_cell.angle_alpha   90.00
_cell.angle_beta   90.00
_cell.angle_gamma   90.00
#
_symmetry.space_group_name_H-M   'P 1'
#
loop_
_entity.id
_entity.type
_entity.pdbx_description
1 polymer ?
#
loop_
_entity_poly.entity_id
_entity_poly.type
_entity_poly.pdbx_seq_one_letter_code
_entity_poly.pdbx_strand_id
1 'polypeptide(L)'
;EAYEYIVNGRPALEWVMGRQCVKTDKKSGIVNDANCYAVETIGNPAYPLELFQRVITVSLETMRIVKNLPKLEIRETEETS
;
A
#
# COMPACT_ATOMS: atom_id res chain seq x y z
N GLU A 1 8.44 2.69 -11.56
CA GLU A 1 6.98 2.75 -11.76
C GLU A 1 6.17 2.29 -10.55
N ALA A 2 5.97 1.00 -10.25
CA ALA A 2 5.08 0.60 -9.14
C ALA A 2 5.50 1.11 -7.73
N TYR A 3 6.79 1.42 -7.53
CA TYR A 3 7.30 2.04 -6.30
C TYR A 3 7.00 3.55 -6.19
N GLU A 4 6.58 4.21 -7.28
CA GLU A 4 6.24 5.65 -7.28
C GLU A 4 4.95 5.94 -6.53
N TYR A 5 4.08 4.94 -6.35
CA TYR A 5 2.87 5.10 -5.56
C TYR A 5 3.22 5.10 -4.05
N ILE A 6 3.38 6.31 -3.51
CA ILE A 6 3.77 6.56 -2.13
C ILE A 6 2.53 6.86 -1.28
N VAL A 7 2.40 6.14 -0.16
CA VAL A 7 1.36 6.34 0.84
C VAL A 7 2.03 6.56 2.18
N ASN A 8 1.72 7.68 2.84
CA ASN A 8 2.29 8.03 4.14
C ASN A 8 3.84 7.99 4.15
N GLY A 9 4.47 8.58 3.13
CA GLY A 9 5.92 8.73 3.02
C GLY A 9 6.69 7.46 2.61
N ARG A 10 6.01 6.35 2.29
CA ARG A 10 6.64 5.09 1.85
C ARG A 10 5.91 4.46 0.65
N PRO A 11 6.59 3.75 -0.26
CA PRO A 11 5.93 2.99 -1.33
C PRO A 11 4.89 2.00 -0.77
N ALA A 12 3.72 1.90 -1.42
CA ALA A 12 2.66 0.98 -1.00
C ALA A 12 3.13 -0.49 -0.92
N LEU A 13 4.06 -0.89 -1.79
CA LEU A 13 4.66 -2.22 -1.79
C LEU A 13 5.44 -2.51 -0.50
N GLU A 14 6.19 -1.55 0.02
CA GLU A 14 6.95 -1.71 1.25
C GLU A 14 6.05 -1.80 2.50
N TRP A 15 4.85 -1.21 2.44
CA TRP A 15 3.85 -1.40 3.50
C TRP A 15 3.40 -2.85 3.58
N VAL A 16 3.17 -3.50 2.43
CA VAL A 16 2.80 -4.92 2.37
C VAL A 16 3.97 -5.77 2.84
N MET A 17 5.18 -5.58 2.29
CA MET A 17 6.36 -6.35 2.69
C MET A 17 6.67 -6.22 4.19
N GLY A 18 6.50 -5.03 4.76
CA GLY A 18 6.76 -4.78 6.17
C GLY A 18 5.74 -5.45 7.12
N ARG A 19 4.54 -5.77 6.63
CA ARG A 19 3.46 -6.42 7.40
C ARG A 19 3.36 -7.93 7.13
N GLN A 20 3.68 -8.38 5.93
CA GLN A 20 3.68 -9.81 5.55
C GLN A 20 4.99 -10.48 6.00
N CYS A 21 5.24 -10.50 7.31
CA CYS A 21 6.43 -11.08 7.90
C CYS A 21 6.14 -11.65 9.29
N VAL A 22 6.96 -12.60 9.75
CA VAL A 22 6.92 -13.09 11.13
C VAL A 22 7.77 -12.18 12.01
N LYS A 23 7.18 -11.60 13.06
CA LYS A 23 7.88 -10.72 14.00
C LYS A 23 7.48 -11.05 15.43
N THR A 24 8.48 -11.13 16.31
CA THR A 24 8.26 -11.28 17.75
C THR A 24 8.47 -9.94 18.43
N ASP A 25 7.47 -9.46 19.18
CA ASP A 25 7.65 -8.30 20.02
C ASP A 25 8.58 -8.65 21.20
N LYS A 26 9.67 -7.89 21.35
CA LYS A 26 10.72 -8.20 22.35
C LYS A 26 10.26 -8.02 23.79
N LYS A 27 9.26 -7.16 24.03
CA LYS A 27 8.80 -6.84 25.39
C LYS A 27 7.80 -7.88 25.89
N SER A 28 6.83 -8.24 25.07
CA SER A 28 5.75 -9.17 25.41
C SER A 28 6.06 -10.62 25.03
N GLY A 29 6.98 -10.86 24.10
CA GLY A 29 7.24 -12.18 23.53
C GLY A 29 6.16 -12.66 22.54
N ILE A 30 5.16 -11.82 22.24
CA ILE A 30 4.06 -12.19 21.34
C ILE A 30 4.59 -12.27 19.90
N VAL A 31 4.36 -13.42 19.25
CA VAL A 31 4.67 -13.65 17.85
C VAL A 31 3.51 -13.17 16.99
N ASN A 32 3.79 -12.26 16.08
CA ASN A 32 2.91 -11.87 14.99
C ASN A 32 3.35 -12.60 13.73
N ASP A 33 2.63 -13.64 13.35
CA ASP A 33 2.83 -14.42 12.12
C ASP A 33 1.70 -14.12 11.12
N ALA A 34 2.03 -13.41 10.04
CA ALA A 34 1.08 -13.09 8.98
C ALA A 34 0.54 -14.34 8.25
N ASN A 35 1.27 -15.47 8.27
CA ASN A 35 0.84 -16.71 7.63
C ASN A 35 -0.33 -17.36 8.39
N CYS A 36 -0.41 -17.19 9.71
CA CYS A 36 -1.55 -17.67 10.50
C CYS A 36 -2.86 -17.07 9.98
N TYR A 37 -2.87 -15.76 9.69
CA TYR A 37 -4.06 -15.11 9.11
C TYR A 37 -4.44 -15.68 7.74
N ALA A 38 -3.45 -15.95 6.89
CA ALA A 38 -3.66 -16.54 5.56
C ALA A 38 -4.31 -17.92 5.64
N VAL A 39 -3.88 -18.76 6.58
CA VAL A 39 -4.39 -20.13 6.74
C VAL A 39 -5.69 -20.18 7.53
N GLU A 40 -5.75 -19.51 8.68
CA GLU A 40 -6.83 -19.66 9.66
C GLU A 40 -8.04 -18.78 9.35
N THR A 41 -7.82 -17.59 8.78
CA THR A 41 -8.91 -16.64 8.49
C THR A 41 -9.27 -16.62 7.01
N ILE A 42 -8.28 -16.56 6.13
CA ILE A 42 -8.53 -16.49 4.67
C ILE A 42 -8.73 -17.89 4.06
N GLY A 43 -8.14 -18.93 4.64
CA GLY A 43 -8.16 -20.28 4.07
C GLY A 43 -7.34 -20.43 2.79
N ASN A 44 -6.40 -19.50 2.53
CA ASN A 44 -5.54 -19.50 1.36
C ASN A 44 -4.07 -19.21 1.75
N PRO A 45 -3.19 -20.23 1.77
CA PRO A 45 -1.77 -20.04 2.06
C PRO A 45 -1.04 -19.10 1.08
N ALA A 46 -1.54 -18.95 -0.15
CA ALA A 46 -0.97 -18.05 -1.15
C ALA A 46 -1.39 -16.58 -0.97
N TYR A 47 -2.28 -16.28 -0.01
CA TYR A 47 -2.83 -14.95 0.21
C TYR A 47 -1.77 -13.84 0.32
N PRO A 48 -0.64 -13.99 1.04
CA PRO A 48 0.38 -12.94 1.10
C PRO A 48 0.94 -12.56 -0.27
N LEU A 49 1.18 -13.55 -1.13
CA LEU A 49 1.69 -13.34 -2.48
C LEU A 49 0.64 -12.69 -3.39
N GLU A 50 -0.59 -13.20 -3.36
CA GLU A 50 -1.69 -12.63 -4.14
C GLU A 50 -2.00 -11.19 -3.73
N LEU A 51 -1.98 -10.89 -2.43
CA LEU A 51 -2.14 -9.53 -1.92
C LEU A 51 -1.04 -8.62 -2.47
N PHE A 52 0.21 -9.06 -2.44
CA PHE A 52 1.32 -8.29 -2.98
C PHE A 52 1.17 -8.02 -4.48
N GLN A 53 0.77 -9.03 -5.26
CA GLN A 53 0.47 -8.88 -6.69
C GLN A 53 -0.66 -7.88 -6.95
N ARG A 54 -1.76 -7.94 -6.17
CA ARG A 54 -2.86 -6.96 -6.27
C ARG A 54 -2.39 -5.54 -5.97
N VAL A 55 -1.51 -5.37 -4.98
CA VAL A 55 -0.94 -4.05 -4.65
C VAL A 55 -0.03 -3.53 -5.78
N ILE A 56 0.74 -4.39 -6.46
CA ILE A 56 1.48 -3.98 -7.66
C ILE A 56 0.53 -3.40 -8.71
N THR A 57 -0.57 -4.10 -9.01
CA THR A 57 -1.57 -3.63 -9.98
C THR A 57 -2.19 -2.30 -9.56
N VAL A 58 -2.62 -2.18 -8.30
CA VAL A 58 -3.19 -0.93 -7.77
C VAL A 58 -2.19 0.23 -7.89
N SER A 59 -0.91 0.00 -7.57
CA SER A 59 0.12 1.02 -7.70
C SER A 59 0.28 1.50 -9.15
N LEU A 60 0.36 0.57 -10.11
CA LEU A 60 0.51 0.90 -11.52
C LEU A 60 -0.70 1.65 -12.08
N GLU A 61 -1.91 1.16 -11.81
CA GLU A 61 -3.15 1.80 -12.27
C GLU A 61 -3.37 3.17 -11.62
N THR A 62 -2.99 3.31 -10.35
CA THR A 62 -3.06 4.62 -9.66
C THR A 62 -2.11 5.62 -10.32
N MET A 63 -0.85 5.22 -10.58
CA MET A 63 0.10 6.11 -11.24
C MET A 63 -0.33 6.45 -12.67
N ARG A 64 -0.97 5.50 -13.38
CA ARG A 64 -1.58 5.76 -14.69
C ARG A 64 -2.67 6.81 -14.60
N ILE A 65 -3.59 6.71 -13.62
CA ILE A 65 -4.66 7.71 -13.43
C ILE A 65 -4.06 9.09 -13.12
N VAL A 66 -3.13 9.15 -12.16
CA VAL A 66 -2.47 10.41 -11.74
C VAL A 66 -1.77 11.07 -12.93
N LYS A 67 -1.02 10.30 -13.74
CA LYS A 67 -0.32 10.81 -14.93
C LYS A 67 -1.26 11.31 -16.02
N ASN A 68 -2.53 10.88 -16.03
CA ASN A 68 -3.55 11.30 -16.99
C ASN A 68 -4.47 12.42 -16.47
N LEU A 69 -4.26 12.94 -15.25
CA LEU A 69 -5.05 14.06 -14.75
C LEU A 69 -4.83 15.32 -15.62
N PRO A 70 -5.88 16.12 -15.86
CA PRO A 70 -5.72 17.38 -16.57
C PRO A 70 -4.79 18.32 -15.78
N LYS A 71 -4.20 19.30 -16.49
CA LYS A 71 -3.42 20.33 -15.82
C LYS A 71 -4.29 21.05 -14.79
N LEU A 72 -3.70 21.32 -13.63
CA LEU A 72 -4.37 22.08 -12.58
C LEU A 72 -4.60 23.51 -13.05
N GLU A 73 -5.86 23.92 -13.15
CA GLU A 73 -6.26 25.32 -13.38
C GLU A 73 -6.62 25.96 -12.04
N ILE A 74 -5.91 27.03 -11.67
CA ILE A 74 -6.18 27.81 -10.46
C ILE A 74 -6.91 29.08 -10.90
N ARG A 75 -8.09 29.35 -10.33
CA ARG A 75 -8.82 30.61 -10.58
C ARG A 75 -8.23 31.69 -9.68
N GLU A 76 -7.93 32.86 -10.25
CA GLU A 76 -7.58 34.04 -9.47
C GLU A 76 -8.79 34.46 -8.64
N THR A 77 -8.64 34.51 -7.31
CA THR A 77 -9.62 35.14 -6.43
C THR A 77 -9.45 36.65 -6.55
N GLU A 78 -10.48 37.34 -7.04
CA GLU A 78 -10.54 38.80 -7.02
C GLU A 78 -10.41 39.26 -5.56
N GLU A 79 -9.29 39.93 -5.24
CA GLU A 79 -9.17 40.69 -4.00
C GLU A 79 -10.14 41.87 -4.10
N THR A 80 -11.31 41.75 -3.46
CA THR A 80 -12.18 42.89 -3.21
C THR A 80 -11.44 43.87 -2.30
N SER A 81 -10.93 44.94 -2.91
CA SER A 81 -10.39 46.14 -2.28
C SER A 81 -11.34 46.80 -1.29
#